data_AF-A0A3A8JPE4-F1
#
_entry.id   AF-A0A3A8JPE4-F1
#
_cell.length_a   1.000
_cell.length_b   1.000
_cell.length_c   1.000
_cell.angle_alpha   90.00
_cell.angle_beta   90.00
_cell.angle_gamma   90.00
#
_symmetry.space_group_name_H-M   'P 1'
#
loop_
_entity.id
_entity.type
_entity.pdbx_description
1 polymer ?
#
loop_
_entity_poly.entity_id
_entity_poly.type
_entity_poly.pdbx_seq_one_letter_code
_entity_poly.pdbx_strand_id
1 'polypeptide(L)'
;MPAASLLLSAAASLFTTTWLLAAAPFTVTVEPVGLSVSSDGEAVVVTKVVPGSPASREGVKPQMRLERIGAPMRVFSMGSLTKLSQEDLQAALTPTWDEPLIFTVAPQGKKPEQTFTLKRTDRAPRVEFPVVPLPDEQVRRLTVMQMQRYHIRLAQVMNGEPTFPEAPSLELQQEDTAAWVTQGQLRVMDGGGFTGQWVHPRFVMKSACPLGKGKLELRKAGPGLPLTLKVEHGSRRPFDDSTVDLPLWSLQDVTKACAQGRKELTASVAATLSCEEDPALKKSLPVKMALTCEQPLPVGRSGELELLANRGKYTYLVGEQAVPEMEVLLSTLFPKAASVTLVQVDAQGQVSRRFATYPVPPDARGVPMQATLDTTMVRTVHLAAELKFADGSTRLTSAEQVAISTPELETKKDQARVAATRSLMEISARLTQERKSACDDPDGSVAWLEAQPEVESAYNHEGHSISYRMKGTGESLSIMCHRRR
;
A
#
# COMPACT_ATOMS: atom_id res chain seq x y z
N MET A 1 70.17 80.87 -24.95
CA MET A 1 69.08 80.15 -25.66
C MET A 1 69.71 79.14 -26.60
N PRO A 2 69.15 77.92 -26.82
CA PRO A 2 68.35 77.04 -25.96
C PRO A 2 68.76 75.54 -26.03
N ALA A 3 68.14 74.72 -25.16
CA ALA A 3 67.64 73.33 -25.35
C ALA A 3 68.58 72.17 -25.79
N ALA A 4 68.41 70.91 -25.38
CA ALA A 4 67.62 70.25 -24.35
C ALA A 4 68.05 68.77 -24.38
N SER A 5 68.30 68.19 -23.21
CA SER A 5 68.65 66.79 -23.00
C SER A 5 67.37 65.97 -22.79
N LEU A 6 67.11 64.96 -23.63
CA LEU A 6 66.04 63.97 -23.40
C LEU A 6 66.38 62.71 -24.19
N LEU A 7 67.02 61.72 -23.55
CA LEU A 7 67.03 60.30 -23.93
C LEU A 7 67.88 59.57 -22.87
N LEU A 8 67.26 59.09 -21.78
CA LEU A 8 67.70 58.00 -20.87
C LEU A 8 67.02 58.14 -19.49
N SER A 9 65.71 57.88 -19.38
CA SER A 9 65.01 57.80 -18.07
C SER A 9 63.73 56.93 -18.10
N ALA A 10 63.70 55.87 -18.91
CA ALA A 10 62.55 54.95 -18.96
C ALA A 10 62.92 53.47 -18.77
N ALA A 11 63.98 53.19 -18.03
CA ALA A 11 64.42 51.82 -17.74
C ALA A 11 64.79 51.58 -16.25
N ALA A 12 64.17 52.33 -15.33
CA ALA A 12 64.46 52.20 -13.89
C ALA A 12 63.21 52.30 -12.99
N SER A 13 62.07 51.70 -13.39
CA SER A 13 60.96 51.46 -12.44
C SER A 13 60.32 50.07 -12.60
N LEU A 14 61.14 49.05 -12.87
CA LEU A 14 60.75 47.63 -12.79
C LEU A 14 61.33 46.93 -11.56
N PHE A 15 61.64 47.69 -10.52
CA PHE A 15 62.00 47.16 -9.21
C PHE A 15 61.31 48.00 -8.15
N THR A 16 60.17 47.51 -7.64
CA THR A 16 59.66 47.67 -6.25
C THR A 16 58.13 47.67 -6.14
N THR A 17 57.41 46.76 -6.79
CA THR A 17 56.07 46.34 -6.30
C THR A 17 55.86 44.84 -6.53
N THR A 18 56.80 44.04 -6.04
CA THR A 18 56.58 42.61 -5.74
C THR A 18 56.87 42.40 -4.25
N TRP A 19 56.27 43.26 -3.42
CA TRP A 19 56.21 43.04 -1.99
C TRP A 19 55.06 42.06 -1.72
N LEU A 20 55.45 40.80 -1.52
CA LEU A 20 54.92 39.89 -0.50
C LEU A 20 53.43 40.05 -0.16
N LEU A 21 52.57 39.34 -0.88
CA LEU A 21 51.34 38.80 -0.29
C LEU A 21 51.76 37.71 0.71
N ALA A 22 52.32 38.10 1.86
CA ALA A 22 52.23 37.27 3.04
C ALA A 22 50.73 37.14 3.33
N ALA A 23 50.18 35.93 3.23
CA ALA A 23 48.77 35.70 3.55
C ALA A 23 48.52 36.28 4.95
N ALA A 24 47.59 37.23 5.06
CA ALA A 24 47.25 37.82 6.35
C ALA A 24 46.87 36.69 7.31
N PRO A 25 47.34 36.73 8.57
CA PRO A 25 47.05 35.66 9.51
C PRO A 25 45.53 35.56 9.70
N PHE A 26 45.01 34.34 9.58
CA PHE A 26 43.59 34.06 9.74
C PHE A 26 43.37 32.98 10.79
N THR A 27 42.22 33.03 11.45
CA THR A 27 41.81 32.03 12.45
C THR A 27 40.58 31.29 11.96
N VAL A 28 40.59 29.96 12.11
CA VAL A 28 39.43 29.11 11.86
C VAL A 28 38.95 28.51 13.17
N THR A 29 37.62 28.45 13.33
CA THR A 29 36.97 27.82 14.47
C THR A 29 36.23 26.57 14.01
N VAL A 30 36.49 25.46 14.69
CA VAL A 30 35.87 24.16 14.47
C VAL A 30 34.96 23.86 15.66
N GLU A 31 33.74 24.38 15.58
CA GLU A 31 32.75 24.29 16.66
C GLU A 31 32.45 22.84 17.11
N PRO A 32 32.29 21.83 16.21
CA PRO A 32 31.92 20.47 16.61
C PRO A 32 32.89 19.80 17.58
N VAL A 33 34.15 20.25 17.63
CA VAL A 33 35.19 19.76 18.56
C VAL A 33 35.71 20.84 19.51
N GLY A 34 35.21 22.07 19.39
CA GLY A 34 35.59 23.22 20.22
C GLY A 34 37.07 23.61 20.10
N LEU A 35 37.60 23.61 18.88
CA LEU A 35 39.00 23.93 18.56
C LEU A 35 39.07 25.21 17.74
N SER A 36 40.05 26.08 17.97
CA SER A 36 40.40 27.15 17.03
C SER A 36 41.89 27.15 16.75
N VAL A 37 42.25 27.34 15.48
CA VAL A 37 43.64 27.41 15.03
C VAL A 37 43.86 28.65 14.18
N SER A 38 45.04 29.23 14.27
CA SER A 38 45.49 30.31 13.41
C SER A 38 46.54 29.81 12.44
N SER A 39 46.50 30.31 11.21
CA SER A 39 47.60 30.18 10.26
C SER A 39 48.15 31.55 9.90
N ASP A 40 49.48 31.66 9.87
CA ASP A 40 50.23 32.85 9.46
C ASP A 40 51.03 32.62 8.15
N GLY A 41 50.79 31.50 7.48
CA GLY A 41 51.53 31.07 6.28
C GLY A 41 52.83 30.29 6.57
N GLU A 42 53.32 30.28 7.82
CA GLU A 42 54.52 29.54 8.23
C GLU A 42 54.21 28.40 9.21
N ALA A 43 53.18 28.58 10.03
CA ALA A 43 52.71 27.60 11.00
C ALA A 43 51.18 27.57 11.06
N VAL A 44 50.67 26.46 11.59
CA VAL A 44 49.27 26.34 12.02
C VAL A 44 49.28 26.04 13.51
N VAL A 45 48.73 26.93 14.32
CA VAL A 45 48.87 26.88 15.78
C VAL A 45 47.50 26.92 16.44
N VAL A 46 47.29 26.07 17.45
CA VAL A 46 46.09 26.11 18.31
C VAL A 46 46.06 27.42 19.07
N THR A 47 45.03 28.23 18.86
CA THR A 47 44.85 29.51 19.56
C THR A 47 43.87 29.40 20.71
N LYS A 48 42.83 28.57 20.58
CA LYS A 48 41.78 28.42 21.60
C LYS A 48 41.26 26.99 21.66
N VAL A 49 40.96 26.56 22.88
CA VAL A 49 40.29 25.29 23.16
C VAL A 49 39.11 25.60 24.09
N VAL A 50 37.91 25.18 23.70
CA VAL A 50 36.69 25.43 24.48
C VAL A 50 36.64 24.48 25.68
N PRO A 51 36.47 24.97 26.92
CA PRO A 51 36.38 24.09 28.09
C PRO A 51 35.27 23.06 27.96
N GLY A 52 35.57 21.79 28.29
CA GLY A 52 34.61 20.69 28.25
C GLY A 52 34.28 20.15 26.85
N SER A 53 34.84 20.74 25.79
CA SER A 53 34.72 20.24 24.41
C SER A 53 35.51 18.95 24.18
N PRO A 54 35.29 18.24 23.04
CA PRO A 54 36.13 17.10 22.64
C PRO A 54 37.63 17.42 22.66
N ALA A 55 38.06 18.57 22.11
CA ALA A 55 39.46 18.99 22.14
C ALA A 55 40.01 19.16 23.56
N SER A 56 39.23 19.75 24.47
CA SER A 56 39.65 19.94 25.86
C SER A 56 39.80 18.60 26.61
N ARG A 57 38.91 17.64 26.36
CA ARG A 57 38.93 16.33 27.03
C ARG A 57 40.11 15.47 26.59
N GLU A 58 40.48 15.58 25.32
CA GLU A 58 41.65 14.91 24.74
C GLU A 58 42.97 15.62 25.13
N GLY A 59 42.91 16.72 25.89
CA GLY A 59 44.09 17.40 26.42
C GLY A 59 44.82 18.29 25.42
N VAL A 60 44.15 18.71 24.34
CA VAL A 60 44.69 19.71 23.40
C VAL A 60 44.87 21.04 24.14
N LYS A 61 45.99 21.72 23.90
CA LYS A 61 46.33 22.99 24.55
C LYS A 61 46.61 24.09 23.53
N PRO A 62 46.34 25.36 23.89
CA PRO A 62 46.84 26.49 23.12
C PRO A 62 48.36 26.42 22.92
N GLN A 63 48.85 27.04 21.83
CA GLN A 63 50.25 27.08 21.39
C GLN A 63 50.81 25.75 20.85
N MET A 64 50.00 24.69 20.74
CA MET A 64 50.40 23.48 20.01
C MET A 64 50.43 23.76 18.50
N ARG A 65 51.54 23.43 17.84
CA ARG A 65 51.71 23.59 16.39
C ARG A 65 51.27 22.31 15.69
N LEU A 66 50.31 22.41 14.77
CA LEU A 66 49.82 21.30 13.97
C LEU A 66 50.80 21.03 12.82
N GLU A 67 51.22 19.78 12.67
CA GLU A 67 52.08 19.33 11.58
C GLU A 67 51.28 18.61 10.50
N ARG A 68 50.35 17.74 10.91
CA ARG A 68 49.61 16.88 9.98
C ARG A 68 48.18 16.62 10.43
N ILE A 69 47.28 16.48 9.47
CA ILE A 69 45.94 15.91 9.65
C ILE A 69 45.96 14.48 9.10
N GLY A 70 45.67 13.50 9.97
CA GLY A 70 45.55 12.08 9.63
C GLY A 70 44.15 11.68 9.18
N ALA A 71 43.10 12.32 9.72
CA ALA A 71 41.70 12.10 9.33
C ALA A 71 40.83 13.33 9.70
N PRO A 72 39.71 13.59 9.02
CA PRO A 72 39.20 12.86 7.84
C PRO A 72 40.07 13.12 6.61
N MET A 73 40.20 12.12 5.73
CA MET A 73 41.02 12.27 4.53
C MET A 73 40.29 13.04 3.45
N ARG A 74 40.81 14.23 3.10
CA ARG A 74 40.34 15.04 1.97
C ARG A 74 41.49 15.28 0.99
N VAL A 75 41.20 15.19 -0.30
CA VAL A 75 42.24 15.22 -1.34
C VAL A 75 43.05 16.53 -1.32
N PHE A 76 42.38 17.67 -1.13
CA PHE A 76 43.04 18.98 -1.09
C PHE A 76 43.90 19.19 0.17
N SER A 77 43.66 18.45 1.26
CA SER A 77 44.36 18.63 2.55
C SER A 77 45.54 17.67 2.75
N MET A 78 45.92 16.89 1.72
CA MET A 78 47.08 15.98 1.80
C MET A 78 48.43 16.70 1.72
N GLY A 79 48.43 17.97 1.33
CA GLY A 79 49.62 18.82 1.25
C GLY A 79 49.97 19.50 2.57
N SER A 80 50.85 20.51 2.49
CA SER A 80 51.24 21.32 3.65
C SER A 80 50.07 22.14 4.19
N LEU A 81 49.83 22.06 5.50
CA LEU A 81 48.75 22.78 6.17
C LEU A 81 48.86 24.31 6.04
N THR A 82 50.09 24.83 5.90
CA THR A 82 50.35 26.27 5.80
C THR A 82 49.99 26.86 4.43
N LYS A 83 49.75 26.00 3.43
CA LYS A 83 49.32 26.39 2.08
C LYS A 83 47.80 26.36 1.90
N LEU A 84 47.06 25.93 2.92
CA LEU A 84 45.60 25.85 2.85
C LEU A 84 44.99 27.24 2.99
N SER A 85 43.95 27.52 2.21
CA SER A 85 43.11 28.70 2.42
C SER A 85 42.37 28.59 3.77
N GLN A 86 41.78 29.70 4.23
CA GLN A 86 40.95 29.69 5.43
C GLN A 86 39.84 28.63 5.37
N GLU A 87 39.15 28.55 4.23
CA GLU A 87 38.07 27.60 4.04
C GLU A 87 38.56 26.15 3.95
N ASP A 88 39.69 25.91 3.30
CA ASP A 88 40.27 24.57 3.19
C ASP A 88 40.79 24.09 4.55
N LEU A 89 41.43 24.95 5.32
CA LEU A 89 41.89 24.60 6.66
C LEU A 89 40.72 24.30 7.59
N GLN A 90 39.65 25.11 7.53
CA GLN A 90 38.43 24.85 8.29
C GLN A 90 37.80 23.51 7.89
N ALA A 91 37.67 23.24 6.59
CA ALA A 91 37.11 21.98 6.10
C ALA A 91 37.98 20.79 6.50
N ALA A 92 39.31 20.88 6.35
CA ALA A 92 40.25 19.83 6.69
C ALA A 92 40.19 19.46 8.19
N LEU A 93 40.04 20.45 9.06
CA LEU A 93 39.95 20.25 10.51
C LEU A 93 38.54 19.88 11.00
N THR A 94 37.52 19.91 10.14
CA THR A 94 36.16 19.55 10.55
C THR A 94 35.94 18.04 10.41
N PRO A 95 35.68 17.31 11.51
CA PRO A 95 35.34 15.88 11.44
C PRO A 95 33.94 15.65 10.84
N THR A 96 33.73 14.46 10.27
CA THR A 96 32.39 13.98 9.90
C THR A 96 31.77 13.22 11.08
N TRP A 97 30.56 12.68 10.92
CA TRP A 97 29.94 11.84 11.96
C TRP A 97 30.54 10.43 12.02
N ASP A 98 31.06 9.94 10.90
CA ASP A 98 31.68 8.61 10.81
C ASP A 98 33.21 8.66 11.00
N GLU A 99 33.85 9.79 10.68
CA GLU A 99 35.30 9.95 10.70
C GLU A 99 35.73 11.01 11.73
N PRO A 100 36.53 10.62 12.75
CA PRO A 100 37.06 11.57 13.72
C PRO A 100 38.09 12.50 13.08
N LEU A 101 38.35 13.63 13.75
CA LEU A 101 39.49 14.48 13.45
C LEU A 101 40.73 13.87 14.13
N ILE A 102 41.66 13.37 13.35
CA ILE A 102 42.96 12.90 13.82
C ILE A 102 44.01 13.88 13.34
N PHE A 103 44.78 14.47 14.26
CA PHE A 103 45.87 15.36 13.90
C PHE A 103 47.07 15.18 14.82
N THR A 104 48.23 15.57 14.33
CA THR A 104 49.52 15.40 14.99
C THR A 104 50.19 16.76 15.18
N VAL A 105 50.76 16.99 16.36
CA VAL A 105 51.41 18.25 16.74
C VAL A 105 52.92 18.10 16.86
N ALA A 106 53.64 19.15 16.49
CA ALA A 106 55.10 19.19 16.54
C ALA A 106 55.64 18.92 17.97
N PRO A 107 56.83 18.32 18.09
CA PRO A 107 57.54 18.19 19.37
C PRO A 107 57.69 19.55 20.07
N GLN A 108 57.40 19.61 21.37
CA GLN A 108 57.62 20.80 22.20
C GLN A 108 58.71 20.52 23.24
N GLY A 109 59.91 21.04 22.99
CA GLY A 109 61.08 20.80 23.84
C GLY A 109 61.48 19.32 23.85
N LYS A 110 61.44 18.68 25.03
CA LYS A 110 61.74 17.25 25.20
C LYS A 110 60.53 16.32 24.94
N LYS A 111 59.34 16.88 24.67
CA LYS A 111 58.14 16.07 24.43
C LYS A 111 58.13 15.57 23.00
N PRO A 112 57.93 14.26 22.77
CA PRO A 112 57.80 13.72 21.41
C PRO A 112 56.54 14.27 20.74
N GLU A 113 56.46 14.04 19.44
CA GLU A 113 55.26 14.26 18.64
C GLU A 113 54.03 13.58 19.29
N GLN A 114 52.89 14.29 19.32
CA GLN A 114 51.67 13.81 19.96
C GLN A 114 50.51 13.82 18.95
N THR A 115 49.73 12.74 18.94
CA THR A 115 48.53 12.62 18.09
C THR A 115 47.27 12.69 18.94
N PHE A 116 46.28 13.43 18.45
CA PHE A 116 44.97 13.60 19.08
C PHE A 116 43.86 13.06 18.19
N THR A 117 42.82 12.48 18.78
CA THR A 117 41.63 11.98 18.06
C THR A 117 40.38 12.63 18.63
N LEU A 118 39.78 13.57 17.90
CA LEU A 118 38.60 14.31 18.33
C LEU A 118 37.36 13.80 17.60
N LYS A 119 36.36 13.36 18.37
CA LYS A 119 35.03 13.01 17.84
C LYS A 119 34.06 14.13 18.12
N ARG A 120 33.28 14.52 17.11
CA ARG A 120 32.16 15.44 17.30
C ARG A 120 31.05 14.77 18.11
N THR A 121 30.28 15.56 18.85
CA THR A 121 29.21 15.07 19.75
C THR A 121 27.81 15.50 19.34
N ASP A 122 27.70 16.35 18.34
CA ASP A 122 26.42 16.74 17.76
C ASP A 122 25.87 15.65 16.82
N ARG A 123 24.55 15.70 16.57
CA ARG A 123 23.83 14.65 15.83
C ARG A 123 24.12 14.70 14.33
N ALA A 124 24.15 13.52 13.71
CA ALA A 124 24.27 13.36 12.26
C ALA A 124 23.05 13.98 11.53
N PRO A 125 23.25 14.54 10.32
CA PRO A 125 22.16 15.00 9.50
C PRO A 125 21.41 13.77 8.99
N ARG A 126 20.09 13.88 8.91
CA ARG A 126 19.23 12.79 8.41
C ARG A 126 19.54 12.40 6.97
N VAL A 127 19.88 13.41 6.16
CA VAL A 127 20.27 13.25 4.77
C VAL A 127 21.69 13.78 4.63
N GLU A 128 22.63 12.89 4.31
CA GLU A 128 24.03 13.27 4.13
C GLU A 128 24.22 14.17 2.90
N PHE A 129 23.46 13.92 1.81
CA PHE A 129 23.52 14.66 0.55
C PHE A 129 22.13 15.21 0.19
N PRO A 130 21.74 16.39 0.69
CA PRO A 130 20.39 16.93 0.52
C PRO A 130 20.09 17.35 -0.92
N VAL A 131 21.12 17.62 -1.73
CA VAL A 131 21.00 17.95 -3.14
C VAL A 131 21.85 16.97 -3.93
N VAL A 132 21.27 16.36 -4.97
CA VAL A 132 21.95 15.44 -5.88
C VAL A 132 21.55 15.82 -7.32
N PRO A 133 22.50 16.21 -8.19
CA PRO A 133 23.94 16.28 -7.97
C PRO A 133 24.36 17.43 -7.04
N LEU A 134 25.40 17.21 -6.23
CA LEU A 134 26.06 18.26 -5.46
C LEU A 134 26.83 19.21 -6.39
N PRO A 135 26.93 20.51 -6.08
CA PRO A 135 27.84 21.42 -6.78
C PRO A 135 29.30 20.96 -6.68
N ASP A 136 30.10 21.22 -7.73
CA ASP A 136 31.52 20.81 -7.80
C ASP A 136 32.35 21.24 -6.57
N GLU A 137 32.08 22.44 -6.04
CA GLU A 137 32.75 22.95 -4.84
C GLU A 137 32.45 22.11 -3.59
N GLN A 138 31.24 21.57 -3.46
CA GLN A 138 30.87 20.68 -2.35
C GLN A 138 31.44 19.29 -2.55
N VAL A 139 31.45 18.78 -3.79
CA VAL A 139 32.07 17.49 -4.13
C VAL A 139 33.55 17.47 -3.74
N ARG A 140 34.30 18.54 -4.04
CA ARG A 140 35.72 18.67 -3.66
C ARG A 140 35.96 18.64 -2.15
N ARG A 141 34.95 18.97 -1.34
CA ARG A 141 35.06 19.02 0.13
C ARG A 141 34.71 17.72 0.83
N LEU A 142 34.13 16.75 0.11
CA LEU A 142 33.84 15.43 0.64
C LEU A 142 35.12 14.72 1.06
N THR A 143 35.04 13.93 2.13
CA THR A 143 36.09 12.97 2.46
C THR A 143 36.11 11.83 1.44
N VAL A 144 37.17 11.03 1.41
CA VAL A 144 37.23 9.84 0.55
C VAL A 144 36.04 8.90 0.81
N MET A 145 35.64 8.70 2.07
CA MET A 145 34.48 7.86 2.40
C MET A 145 33.15 8.49 1.99
N GLN A 146 32.97 9.80 2.23
CA GLN A 146 31.77 10.51 1.78
C GLN A 146 31.67 10.52 0.25
N MET A 147 32.79 10.64 -0.45
CA MET A 147 32.85 10.58 -1.92
C MET A 147 32.35 9.23 -2.45
N GLN A 148 32.74 8.11 -1.83
CA GLN A 148 32.24 6.78 -2.21
C GLN A 148 30.72 6.68 -2.03
N ARG A 149 30.21 7.12 -0.87
CA ARG A 149 28.77 7.13 -0.59
C ARG A 149 27.99 8.06 -1.53
N TYR A 150 28.55 9.23 -1.85
CA TYR A 150 27.96 10.17 -2.79
C TYR A 150 27.85 9.55 -4.20
N HIS A 151 28.87 8.86 -4.70
CA HIS A 151 28.80 8.21 -6.01
C HIS A 151 27.73 7.11 -6.07
N ILE A 152 27.58 6.32 -4.99
CA ILE A 152 26.49 5.35 -4.88
C ILE A 152 25.15 6.09 -4.95
N ARG A 153 24.97 7.14 -4.15
CA ARG A 153 23.73 7.91 -4.11
C ARG A 153 23.42 8.58 -5.46
N LEU A 154 24.42 9.15 -6.12
CA LEU A 154 24.29 9.76 -7.44
C LEU A 154 23.83 8.73 -8.47
N ALA A 155 24.44 7.54 -8.49
CA ALA A 155 24.03 6.46 -9.38
C ALA A 155 22.57 6.03 -9.15
N GLN A 156 22.15 5.91 -7.88
CA GLN A 156 20.76 5.57 -7.53
C GLN A 156 19.78 6.61 -8.09
N VAL A 157 20.04 7.90 -7.87
CA VAL A 157 19.17 8.99 -8.37
C VAL A 157 19.14 9.01 -9.89
N MET A 158 20.29 8.85 -10.56
CA MET A 158 20.38 8.81 -12.02
C MET A 158 19.67 7.59 -12.63
N ASN A 159 19.58 6.48 -11.89
CA ASN A 159 18.82 5.30 -12.28
C ASN A 159 17.32 5.41 -11.98
N GLY A 160 16.84 6.57 -11.50
CA GLY A 160 15.44 6.78 -11.15
C GLY A 160 15.00 6.03 -9.90
N GLU A 161 15.93 5.61 -9.02
CA GLU A 161 15.55 4.99 -7.77
C GLU A 161 14.83 6.02 -6.87
N PRO A 162 13.75 5.60 -6.19
CA PRO A 162 12.99 6.51 -5.34
C PRO A 162 13.86 7.14 -4.24
N THR A 163 13.64 8.43 -4.02
CA THR A 163 14.23 9.14 -2.88
C THR A 163 13.52 8.71 -1.59
N PHE A 164 14.31 8.40 -0.56
CA PHE A 164 13.74 8.14 0.75
C PHE A 164 13.12 9.43 1.29
N PRO A 165 11.93 9.35 1.92
CA PRO A 165 11.27 10.52 2.48
C PRO A 165 12.12 11.14 3.60
N GLU A 166 12.23 12.46 3.59
CA GLU A 166 13.04 13.23 4.55
C GLU A 166 12.40 13.32 5.95
N ALA A 167 11.09 13.11 6.01
CA ALA A 167 10.29 13.15 7.23
C ALA A 167 9.28 12.00 7.25
N PRO A 168 8.80 11.59 8.44
CA PRO A 168 7.71 10.64 8.55
C PRO A 168 6.51 11.07 7.71
N SER A 169 5.97 10.15 6.94
CA SER A 169 4.78 10.40 6.13
C SER A 169 3.74 9.30 6.31
N LEU A 170 2.48 9.72 6.20
CA LEU A 170 1.35 8.84 6.37
C LEU A 170 0.22 9.31 5.47
N GLU A 171 -0.24 8.42 4.60
CA GLU A 171 -1.30 8.68 3.63
C GLU A 171 -2.29 7.53 3.64
N LEU A 172 -3.56 7.88 3.43
CA LEU A 172 -4.64 6.92 3.27
C LEU A 172 -5.01 6.86 1.79
N GLN A 173 -4.93 5.66 1.23
CA GLN A 173 -5.42 5.36 -0.11
C GLN A 173 -6.65 4.48 0.01
N GLN A 174 -7.76 4.96 -0.52
CA GLN A 174 -9.04 4.25 -0.47
C GLN A 174 -9.57 4.09 -1.88
N GLU A 175 -9.91 2.86 -2.25
CA GLU A 175 -10.69 2.56 -3.45
C GLU A 175 -12.17 2.89 -3.23
N ASP A 176 -12.92 3.06 -4.32
CA ASP A 176 -14.35 3.38 -4.25
C ASP A 176 -15.08 2.36 -3.37
N THR A 177 -15.55 2.87 -2.22
CA THR A 177 -16.24 2.07 -1.20
C THR A 177 -17.71 2.45 -1.23
N ALA A 178 -18.57 1.48 -1.51
CA ALA A 178 -20.00 1.71 -1.67
C ALA A 178 -20.79 0.62 -0.94
N ALA A 179 -21.93 0.99 -0.36
CA ALA A 179 -22.83 0.10 0.36
C ALA A 179 -24.25 0.21 -0.19
N TRP A 180 -24.89 -0.95 -0.40
CA TRP A 180 -26.26 -1.04 -0.90
C TRP A 180 -27.20 -1.49 0.20
N VAL A 181 -28.13 -0.61 0.56
CA VAL A 181 -29.18 -0.88 1.54
C VAL A 181 -30.51 -0.99 0.84
N THR A 182 -31.18 -2.12 1.00
CA THR A 182 -32.53 -2.37 0.45
C THR A 182 -33.39 -2.98 1.53
N GLN A 183 -34.65 -2.55 1.60
CA GLN A 183 -35.60 -3.00 2.64
C GLN A 183 -35.05 -2.80 4.06
N GLY A 184 -34.30 -1.71 4.28
CA GLY A 184 -33.68 -1.42 5.58
C GLY A 184 -32.56 -2.37 6.01
N GLN A 185 -32.00 -3.19 5.10
CA GLN A 185 -30.89 -4.09 5.36
C GLN A 185 -29.71 -3.82 4.43
N LEU A 186 -28.49 -3.85 4.97
CA LEU A 186 -27.27 -3.82 4.16
C LEU A 186 -27.13 -5.17 3.43
N ARG A 187 -27.13 -5.14 2.10
CA ARG A 187 -27.05 -6.35 1.25
C ARG A 187 -25.64 -6.56 0.68
N VAL A 188 -25.09 -5.51 0.07
CA VAL A 188 -23.83 -5.58 -0.69
C VAL A 188 -22.91 -4.44 -0.28
N MET A 189 -21.61 -4.68 -0.33
CA MET A 189 -20.58 -3.66 -0.14
C MET A 189 -19.40 -3.89 -1.09
N ASP A 190 -18.91 -2.80 -1.66
CA ASP A 190 -17.63 -2.72 -2.39
C ASP A 190 -16.57 -2.03 -1.55
N GLY A 191 -15.29 -2.31 -1.86
CA GLY A 191 -14.17 -1.69 -1.16
C GLY A 191 -14.11 -2.09 0.32
N GLY A 192 -14.67 -3.25 0.68
CA GLY A 192 -14.74 -3.72 2.07
C GLY A 192 -15.73 -4.87 2.27
N GLY A 193 -16.27 -4.96 3.48
CA GLY A 193 -17.26 -5.97 3.85
C GLY A 193 -17.86 -5.69 5.22
N PHE A 194 -18.67 -6.60 5.74
CA PHE A 194 -19.41 -6.36 6.97
C PHE A 194 -19.70 -7.64 7.75
N THR A 195 -19.71 -7.52 9.07
CA THR A 195 -20.18 -8.55 10.01
C THR A 195 -21.68 -8.39 10.27
N GLY A 196 -22.23 -9.14 11.23
CA GLY A 196 -23.61 -8.92 11.68
C GLY A 196 -23.83 -7.63 12.46
N GLN A 197 -22.76 -6.87 12.78
CA GLN A 197 -22.85 -5.64 13.57
C GLN A 197 -22.10 -4.45 12.97
N TRP A 198 -20.99 -4.69 12.27
CA TRP A 198 -20.06 -3.63 11.87
C TRP A 198 -19.74 -3.68 10.38
N VAL A 199 -19.50 -2.50 9.81
CA VAL A 199 -18.99 -2.30 8.46
C VAL A 199 -17.48 -2.07 8.53
N HIS A 200 -16.75 -2.82 7.71
CA HIS A 200 -15.30 -2.85 7.60
C HIS A 200 -14.89 -2.38 6.19
N PRO A 201 -14.73 -1.07 5.96
CA PRO A 201 -14.09 -0.60 4.74
C PRO A 201 -12.62 -1.06 4.70
N ARG A 202 -12.14 -1.37 3.50
CA ARG A 202 -10.76 -1.72 3.21
C ARG A 202 -10.08 -0.50 2.58
N PHE A 203 -8.93 -0.14 3.13
CA PHE A 203 -8.09 0.92 2.60
C PHE A 203 -6.62 0.58 2.83
N VAL A 204 -5.73 1.22 2.08
CA VAL A 204 -4.29 1.04 2.18
C VAL A 204 -3.69 2.24 2.90
N MET A 205 -2.98 1.96 3.98
CA MET A 205 -2.15 2.93 4.68
C MET A 205 -0.76 2.92 4.08
N LYS A 206 -0.37 4.01 3.43
CA LYS A 206 0.99 4.24 2.98
C LYS A 206 1.75 4.97 4.06
N SER A 207 2.78 4.34 4.59
CA SER A 207 3.55 4.88 5.69
C SER A 207 5.04 4.90 5.36
N ALA A 208 5.74 5.94 5.80
CA ALA A 208 7.18 6.02 5.65
C ALA A 208 7.85 6.52 6.92
N CYS A 209 8.93 5.84 7.29
CA CYS A 209 9.83 6.28 8.36
C CYS A 209 11.22 6.51 7.75
N PRO A 210 11.84 7.70 7.87
CA PRO A 210 13.14 7.96 7.23
C PRO A 210 14.23 6.91 7.55
N LEU A 211 14.25 6.40 8.79
CA LEU A 211 15.22 5.40 9.26
C LEU A 211 14.78 3.93 9.05
N GLY A 212 13.69 3.69 8.32
CA GLY A 212 13.25 2.36 7.91
C GLY A 212 12.49 1.54 8.95
N LYS A 213 12.40 2.01 10.21
CA LYS A 213 11.66 1.33 11.27
C LYS A 213 10.68 2.26 11.97
N GLY A 214 9.49 1.75 12.22
CA GLY A 214 8.47 2.44 13.00
C GLY A 214 7.27 1.58 13.36
N LYS A 215 6.27 2.24 13.94
CA LYS A 215 5.02 1.65 14.40
C LYS A 215 3.87 2.55 13.98
N LEU A 216 2.89 1.99 13.31
CA LEU A 216 1.64 2.66 12.97
C LEU A 216 0.53 2.16 13.90
N GLU A 217 -0.03 3.06 14.69
CA GLU A 217 -1.22 2.79 15.50
C GLU A 217 -2.44 3.46 14.86
N LEU A 218 -3.48 2.69 14.61
CA LEU A 218 -4.75 3.16 14.06
C LEU A 218 -5.85 2.98 15.11
N ARG A 219 -6.56 4.06 15.38
CA ARG A 219 -7.69 4.10 16.32
C ARG A 219 -8.93 4.62 15.60
N LYS A 220 -10.05 3.96 15.86
CA LYS A 220 -11.38 4.45 15.48
C LYS A 220 -11.97 5.32 16.59
N ALA A 221 -13.03 6.05 16.28
CA ALA A 221 -13.80 6.81 17.25
C ALA A 221 -14.63 5.91 18.22
N GLY A 222 -14.88 4.64 17.87
CA GLY A 222 -15.71 3.70 18.65
C GLY A 222 -14.92 2.67 19.51
N PRO A 223 -15.61 1.74 20.20
CA PRO A 223 -14.98 0.79 21.12
C PRO A 223 -14.16 -0.28 20.41
N GLY A 224 -12.94 -0.51 20.88
CA GLY A 224 -12.00 -1.52 20.36
C GLY A 224 -10.56 -1.16 20.71
N LEU A 225 -9.67 -2.16 20.68
CA LEU A 225 -8.24 -1.91 20.83
C LEU A 225 -7.67 -1.23 19.56
N PRO A 226 -6.64 -0.38 19.70
CA PRO A 226 -5.94 0.17 18.55
C PRO A 226 -5.37 -0.95 17.68
N LEU A 227 -5.54 -0.86 16.36
CA LEU A 227 -4.79 -1.72 15.45
C LEU A 227 -3.35 -1.20 15.40
N THR A 228 -2.41 -2.10 15.64
CA THR A 228 -0.98 -1.79 15.61
C THR A 228 -0.33 -2.55 14.47
N LEU A 229 0.36 -1.83 13.59
CA LEU A 229 1.09 -2.35 12.46
C LEU A 229 2.58 -1.98 12.62
N LYS A 230 3.45 -2.93 12.31
CA LYS A 230 4.88 -2.65 12.19
C LYS A 230 5.11 -1.96 10.85
N VAL A 231 5.92 -0.91 10.86
CA VAL A 231 6.34 -0.22 9.64
C VAL A 231 7.80 -0.57 9.45
N GLU A 232 8.07 -1.40 8.45
CA GLU A 232 9.42 -1.78 8.06
C GLU A 232 9.54 -1.63 6.55
N HIS A 233 10.48 -0.81 6.10
CA HIS A 233 10.77 -0.70 4.68
C HIS A 233 12.25 -0.96 4.41
N GLY A 234 12.50 -1.63 3.28
CA GLY A 234 13.84 -2.00 2.85
C GLY A 234 14.46 -0.92 1.97
N SER A 235 15.74 -1.07 1.66
CA SER A 235 16.52 -0.13 0.81
C SER A 235 15.97 0.09 -0.61
N ARG A 236 14.91 -0.62 -1.02
CA ARG A 236 14.27 -0.51 -2.34
C ARG A 236 12.83 0.00 -2.30
N ARG A 237 12.22 0.14 -1.11
CA ARG A 237 10.83 0.61 -0.98
C ARG A 237 10.82 1.82 -0.05
N PRO A 238 10.51 3.02 -0.54
CA PRO A 238 10.46 4.22 0.29
C PRO A 238 9.24 4.26 1.23
N PHE A 239 8.24 3.40 0.98
CA PHE A 239 6.99 3.30 1.74
C PHE A 239 6.69 1.84 2.09
N ASP A 240 5.98 1.65 3.18
CA ASP A 240 5.31 0.41 3.54
C ASP A 240 3.79 0.59 3.35
N ASP A 241 3.22 -0.31 2.55
CA ASP A 241 1.81 -0.32 2.16
C ASP A 241 1.10 -1.39 2.99
N SER A 242 0.31 -0.94 3.97
CA SER A 242 -0.45 -1.84 4.83
C SER A 242 -1.93 -1.79 4.47
N THR A 243 -2.50 -2.93 4.07
CA THR A 243 -3.96 -3.06 3.94
C THR A 243 -4.59 -3.10 5.32
N VAL A 244 -5.60 -2.25 5.52
CA VAL A 244 -6.28 -2.03 6.80
C VAL A 244 -7.76 -2.27 6.67
N ASP A 245 -8.31 -2.93 7.69
CA ASP A 245 -9.70 -3.30 7.80
C ASP A 245 -10.27 -2.99 9.19
N LEU A 246 -10.75 -1.77 9.38
CA LEU A 246 -11.25 -1.32 10.67
C LEU A 246 -12.78 -1.28 10.69
N PRO A 247 -13.44 -1.75 11.76
CA PRO A 247 -14.89 -1.56 11.94
C PRO A 247 -15.20 -0.08 12.18
N LEU A 248 -15.75 0.63 11.19
CA LEU A 248 -15.96 2.07 11.27
C LEU A 248 -17.41 2.49 11.57
N TRP A 249 -18.39 1.78 11.03
CA TRP A 249 -19.82 2.09 11.22
C TRP A 249 -20.57 0.87 11.71
N SER A 250 -21.55 1.06 12.60
CA SER A 250 -22.48 -0.03 12.90
C SER A 250 -23.45 -0.22 11.72
N LEU A 251 -23.98 -1.42 11.53
CA LEU A 251 -25.02 -1.67 10.52
C LEU A 251 -26.24 -0.76 10.75
N GLN A 252 -26.58 -0.49 12.01
CA GLN A 252 -27.68 0.39 12.38
C GLN A 252 -27.44 1.84 11.94
N ASP A 253 -26.21 2.34 12.05
CA ASP A 253 -25.88 3.69 11.57
C ASP A 253 -26.03 3.79 10.06
N VAL A 254 -25.62 2.74 9.34
CA VAL A 254 -25.74 2.67 7.87
C VAL A 254 -27.20 2.65 7.44
N THR A 255 -28.03 1.77 8.03
CA THR A 255 -29.45 1.68 7.67
C THR A 255 -30.21 2.93 8.06
N LYS A 256 -29.92 3.52 9.22
CA LYS A 256 -30.48 4.81 9.66
C LYS A 256 -30.08 5.95 8.72
N ALA A 257 -28.82 6.01 8.28
CA ALA A 257 -28.36 7.02 7.34
C ALA A 257 -29.10 6.91 5.99
N CYS A 258 -29.32 5.69 5.50
CA CYS A 258 -30.13 5.46 4.31
C CYS A 258 -31.59 5.87 4.49
N ALA A 259 -32.22 5.54 5.62
CA ALA A 259 -33.57 5.99 5.94
C ALA A 259 -33.69 7.53 6.04
N GLN A 260 -32.59 8.22 6.34
CA GLN A 260 -32.50 9.68 6.35
C GLN A 260 -32.16 10.29 4.98
N GLY A 261 -32.04 9.48 3.92
CA GLY A 261 -31.71 9.94 2.57
C GLY A 261 -30.25 10.39 2.40
N ARG A 262 -29.34 9.97 3.30
CA ARG A 262 -27.91 10.27 3.13
C ARG A 262 -27.32 9.44 1.99
N LYS A 263 -26.44 10.06 1.22
CA LYS A 263 -25.71 9.42 0.10
C LYS A 263 -24.29 9.02 0.45
N GLU A 264 -23.77 9.45 1.60
CA GLU A 264 -22.40 9.16 2.02
C GLU A 264 -22.32 9.14 3.56
N LEU A 265 -21.43 8.28 4.07
CA LEU A 265 -20.94 8.31 5.43
C LEU A 265 -19.44 8.59 5.44
N THR A 266 -18.99 9.45 6.35
CA THR A 266 -17.58 9.71 6.60
C THR A 266 -17.26 9.37 8.06
N ALA A 267 -16.13 8.69 8.27
CA ALA A 267 -15.55 8.42 9.57
C ALA A 267 -14.10 8.91 9.61
N SER A 268 -13.63 9.33 10.78
CA SER A 268 -12.24 9.73 10.97
C SER A 268 -11.47 8.64 11.71
N VAL A 269 -10.38 8.17 11.09
CA VAL A 269 -9.42 7.25 11.70
C VAL A 269 -8.27 8.07 12.27
N ALA A 270 -8.08 8.00 13.59
CA ALA A 270 -6.93 8.62 14.25
C ALA A 270 -5.72 7.70 14.07
N ALA A 271 -4.68 8.20 13.40
CA ALA A 271 -3.47 7.46 13.12
C ALA A 271 -2.27 8.11 13.79
N THR A 272 -1.42 7.30 14.41
CA THR A 272 -0.16 7.72 15.03
C THR A 272 0.96 6.88 14.44
N LEU A 273 1.85 7.52 13.68
CA LEU A 273 3.07 6.92 13.17
C LEU A 273 4.25 7.33 14.05
N SER A 274 4.85 6.37 14.73
CA SER A 274 6.04 6.55 15.55
C SER A 274 7.25 5.96 14.82
N CYS A 275 8.13 6.82 14.31
CA CYS A 275 9.37 6.43 13.68
C CYS A 275 10.54 6.57 14.65
N GLU A 276 11.60 5.79 14.46
CA GLU A 276 12.82 5.90 15.27
C GLU A 276 13.41 7.32 15.16
N GLU A 277 13.83 7.91 16.29
CA GLU A 277 14.43 9.26 16.37
C GLU A 277 13.58 10.45 15.90
N ASP A 278 12.30 10.20 15.59
CA ASP A 278 11.34 11.17 15.06
C ASP A 278 10.18 11.42 16.04
N PRO A 279 9.64 12.66 16.12
CA PRO A 279 8.41 12.88 16.86
C PRO A 279 7.25 12.12 16.20
N ALA A 280 6.34 11.57 17.01
CA ALA A 280 5.21 10.81 16.51
C ALA A 280 4.30 11.69 15.62
N LEU A 281 4.12 11.28 14.37
CA LEU A 281 3.21 11.92 13.43
C LEU A 281 1.78 11.48 13.73
N LYS A 282 0.94 12.43 14.15
CA LYS A 282 -0.48 12.19 14.42
C LYS A 282 -1.32 12.79 13.30
N LYS A 283 -2.18 12.00 12.67
CA LYS A 283 -3.14 12.44 11.65
C LYS A 283 -4.54 11.95 11.95
N SER A 284 -5.54 12.73 11.53
CA SER A 284 -6.93 12.28 11.43
C SER A 284 -7.23 12.07 9.95
N LEU A 285 -7.51 10.82 9.57
CA LEU A 285 -7.65 10.40 8.18
C LEU A 285 -9.13 10.14 7.89
N PRO A 286 -9.75 10.84 6.93
CA PRO A 286 -11.14 10.61 6.58
C PRO A 286 -11.27 9.33 5.74
N VAL A 287 -12.22 8.47 6.11
CA VAL A 287 -12.65 7.30 5.36
C VAL A 287 -14.10 7.53 4.95
N LYS A 288 -14.38 7.37 3.65
CA LYS A 288 -15.70 7.64 3.09
C LYS A 288 -16.36 6.36 2.60
N MET A 289 -17.69 6.33 2.61
CA MET A 289 -18.47 5.25 2.04
C MET A 289 -19.72 5.81 1.39
N ALA A 290 -19.86 5.58 0.09
CA ALA A 290 -21.06 5.92 -0.65
C ALA A 290 -22.23 5.00 -0.22
N LEU A 291 -23.43 5.56 -0.18
CA LEU A 291 -24.65 4.85 0.16
C LEU A 291 -25.60 4.86 -1.03
N THR A 292 -26.04 3.66 -1.40
CA THR A 292 -27.08 3.42 -2.40
C THR A 292 -28.29 2.81 -1.69
N CYS A 293 -29.36 3.59 -1.53
CA CYS A 293 -30.51 3.23 -0.71
C CYS A 293 -31.75 2.96 -1.58
N GLU A 294 -32.42 1.83 -1.34
CA GLU A 294 -33.66 1.41 -2.01
C GLU A 294 -33.59 1.39 -3.55
N GLN A 295 -32.39 1.23 -4.10
CA GLN A 295 -32.17 1.01 -5.53
C GLN A 295 -31.89 -0.47 -5.82
N PRO A 296 -32.28 -0.97 -6.99
CA PRO A 296 -31.92 -2.32 -7.42
C PRO A 296 -30.41 -2.47 -7.45
N LEU A 297 -29.95 -3.68 -7.17
CA LEU A 297 -28.53 -4.00 -7.19
C LEU A 297 -28.00 -3.98 -8.64
N PRO A 298 -26.72 -3.67 -8.85
CA PRO A 298 -26.11 -3.71 -10.17
C PRO A 298 -26.27 -5.08 -10.84
N VAL A 299 -26.46 -5.10 -12.17
CA VAL A 299 -26.55 -6.35 -12.95
C VAL A 299 -25.27 -7.18 -12.75
N GLY A 300 -25.42 -8.48 -12.48
CA GLY A 300 -24.30 -9.38 -12.16
C GLY A 300 -23.83 -9.32 -10.71
N ARG A 301 -24.45 -8.49 -9.87
CA ARG A 301 -24.30 -8.51 -8.42
C ARG A 301 -25.60 -8.97 -7.79
N SER A 302 -25.66 -10.25 -7.45
CA SER A 302 -26.66 -10.72 -6.50
C SER A 302 -26.46 -9.97 -5.18
N GLY A 303 -27.55 -9.72 -4.45
CA GLY A 303 -27.57 -9.06 -3.13
C GLY A 303 -26.89 -9.85 -2.02
N GLU A 304 -26.22 -10.89 -2.44
CA GLU A 304 -25.95 -12.14 -1.79
C GLU A 304 -24.60 -12.48 -2.38
N LEU A 305 -23.51 -12.12 -1.71
CA LEU A 305 -22.27 -12.83 -1.99
C LEU A 305 -22.67 -14.31 -1.90
N GLU A 306 -22.64 -15.04 -3.00
CA GLU A 306 -22.94 -16.48 -3.05
C GLU A 306 -21.82 -17.19 -2.29
N LEU A 307 -21.86 -17.06 -0.98
CA LEU A 307 -20.87 -17.58 -0.05
C LEU A 307 -21.18 -19.02 0.27
N LEU A 308 -22.34 -19.56 -0.12
CA LEU A 308 -22.70 -20.95 0.04
C LEU A 308 -22.95 -21.52 -1.34
N ALA A 309 -22.26 -22.60 -1.69
CA ALA A 309 -22.46 -23.32 -2.94
C ALA A 309 -22.81 -24.77 -2.66
N ASN A 310 -23.83 -25.31 -3.34
CA ASN A 310 -24.08 -26.74 -3.37
C ASN A 310 -23.16 -27.41 -4.41
N ARG A 311 -22.21 -28.22 -3.94
CA ARG A 311 -21.27 -29.00 -4.76
C ARG A 311 -21.80 -30.39 -5.10
N GLY A 312 -22.87 -30.81 -4.44
CA GLY A 312 -23.47 -32.13 -4.58
C GLY A 312 -24.73 -32.13 -5.45
N LYS A 313 -25.67 -33.02 -5.11
CA LYS A 313 -26.97 -33.12 -5.78
C LYS A 313 -27.91 -32.01 -5.29
N TYR A 314 -28.70 -31.48 -6.21
CA TYR A 314 -29.77 -30.52 -5.92
C TYR A 314 -31.11 -31.20 -5.61
N THR A 315 -31.25 -32.48 -5.97
CA THR A 315 -32.45 -33.26 -5.74
C THR A 315 -32.12 -34.62 -5.14
N TYR A 316 -32.89 -35.04 -4.13
CA TYR A 316 -32.85 -36.35 -3.50
C TYR A 316 -34.22 -37.01 -3.54
N LEU A 317 -34.26 -38.34 -3.53
CA LEU A 317 -35.51 -39.08 -3.55
C LEU A 317 -36.04 -39.37 -2.15
N VAL A 318 -37.37 -39.49 -2.03
CA VAL A 318 -38.00 -39.93 -0.78
C VAL A 318 -37.48 -41.31 -0.38
N GLY A 319 -37.01 -41.43 0.87
CA GLY A 319 -36.40 -42.65 1.40
C GLY A 319 -34.90 -42.85 1.07
N GLU A 320 -34.29 -41.97 0.26
CA GLU A 320 -32.84 -41.98 0.01
C GLU A 320 -32.09 -41.33 1.19
N GLN A 321 -30.86 -41.76 1.45
CA GLN A 321 -29.97 -41.03 2.36
C GLN A 321 -29.49 -39.73 1.69
N ALA A 322 -30.05 -38.59 2.10
CA ALA A 322 -29.66 -37.29 1.57
C ALA A 322 -28.54 -36.64 2.40
N VAL A 323 -27.36 -36.54 1.80
CA VAL A 323 -26.21 -35.82 2.35
C VAL A 323 -25.73 -34.79 1.32
N PRO A 324 -26.35 -33.59 1.25
CA PRO A 324 -25.84 -32.47 0.46
C PRO A 324 -24.41 -32.09 0.87
N GLU A 325 -23.59 -31.84 -0.16
CA GLU A 325 -22.24 -31.32 -0.01
C GLU A 325 -22.27 -29.82 -0.25
N MET A 326 -22.14 -29.06 0.83
CA MET A 326 -22.17 -27.61 0.80
C MET A 326 -20.74 -27.09 0.98
N GLU A 327 -20.39 -26.01 0.30
CA GLU A 327 -19.11 -25.33 0.50
C GLU A 327 -19.37 -23.87 0.82
N VAL A 328 -18.84 -23.40 1.96
CA VAL A 328 -18.81 -21.97 2.23
C VAL A 328 -17.59 -21.36 1.53
N LEU A 329 -17.79 -20.50 0.54
CA LEU A 329 -16.73 -19.78 -0.15
C LEU A 329 -16.24 -18.61 0.72
N LEU A 330 -14.97 -18.62 1.10
CA LEU A 330 -14.37 -17.62 2.00
C LEU A 330 -13.44 -16.64 1.27
N SER A 331 -13.11 -16.89 0.00
CA SER A 331 -12.21 -16.06 -0.80
C SER A 331 -12.67 -14.61 -0.95
N THR A 332 -13.99 -14.40 -0.98
CA THR A 332 -14.64 -13.09 -1.08
C THR A 332 -15.26 -12.64 0.25
N LEU A 333 -15.26 -13.49 1.28
CA LEU A 333 -15.79 -13.16 2.60
C LEU A 333 -14.82 -12.25 3.34
N PHE A 334 -15.33 -11.08 3.73
CA PHE A 334 -14.58 -10.14 4.54
C PHE A 334 -15.49 -9.36 5.49
N PRO A 335 -15.08 -9.12 6.75
CA PRO A 335 -13.92 -9.74 7.41
C PRO A 335 -14.08 -11.27 7.53
N LYS A 336 -13.01 -11.99 7.83
CA LYS A 336 -13.07 -13.46 7.93
C LYS A 336 -13.97 -13.88 9.10
N ALA A 337 -14.84 -14.86 8.87
CA ALA A 337 -15.58 -15.51 9.95
C ALA A 337 -14.62 -16.35 10.82
N ALA A 338 -14.91 -16.47 12.11
CA ALA A 338 -14.20 -17.33 13.05
C ALA A 338 -14.72 -18.78 12.99
N SER A 339 -16.02 -18.95 12.73
CA SER A 339 -16.64 -20.25 12.52
C SER A 339 -17.83 -20.15 11.58
N VAL A 340 -18.17 -21.26 10.95
CA VAL A 340 -19.35 -21.40 10.09
C VAL A 340 -20.21 -22.56 10.58
N THR A 341 -21.52 -22.37 10.58
CA THR A 341 -22.49 -23.40 10.96
C THR A 341 -23.46 -23.62 9.82
N LEU A 342 -23.59 -24.86 9.34
CA LEU A 342 -24.64 -25.20 8.38
C LEU A 342 -25.99 -25.21 9.11
N VAL A 343 -26.97 -24.51 8.56
CA VAL A 343 -28.31 -24.37 9.14
C VAL A 343 -29.38 -24.62 8.10
N GLN A 344 -30.54 -25.10 8.54
CA GLN A 344 -31.77 -25.08 7.78
C GLN A 344 -32.55 -23.83 8.16
N VAL A 345 -33.06 -23.11 7.16
CA VAL A 345 -33.91 -21.94 7.36
C VAL A 345 -35.34 -22.21 6.89
N ASP A 346 -36.30 -21.48 7.45
CA ASP A 346 -37.69 -21.49 7.00
C ASP A 346 -37.94 -20.49 5.85
N ALA A 347 -39.20 -20.38 5.42
CA ALA A 347 -39.62 -19.46 4.36
C ALA A 347 -39.44 -17.98 4.73
N GLN A 348 -39.27 -17.66 6.02
CA GLN A 348 -39.01 -16.33 6.54
C GLN A 348 -37.51 -16.08 6.76
N GLY A 349 -36.64 -17.04 6.42
CA GLY A 349 -35.20 -16.96 6.61
C GLY A 349 -34.74 -17.17 8.06
N GLN A 350 -35.62 -17.65 8.95
CA GLN A 350 -35.27 -17.94 10.33
C GLN A 350 -34.66 -19.33 10.47
N VAL A 351 -33.68 -19.48 11.35
CA VAL A 351 -33.01 -20.77 11.58
C VAL A 351 -33.96 -21.74 12.27
N SER A 352 -34.35 -22.79 11.56
CA SER A 352 -35.22 -23.87 12.08
C SER A 352 -34.42 -25.06 12.62
N ARG A 353 -33.21 -25.31 12.09
CA ARG A 353 -32.32 -26.38 12.56
C ARG A 353 -30.86 -26.02 12.37
N ARG A 354 -30.00 -26.37 13.34
CA ARG A 354 -28.53 -26.27 13.21
C ARG A 354 -27.93 -27.66 13.04
N PHE A 355 -26.97 -27.79 12.13
CA PHE A 355 -26.21 -29.02 11.91
C PHE A 355 -24.84 -28.89 12.60
N ALA A 356 -23.74 -29.11 11.89
CA ALA A 356 -22.39 -29.02 12.41
C ALA A 356 -21.83 -27.58 12.31
N THR A 357 -20.96 -27.25 13.27
CA THR A 357 -20.18 -26.00 13.28
C THR A 357 -18.71 -26.33 13.04
N TYR A 358 -18.09 -25.59 12.13
CA TYR A 358 -16.70 -25.76 11.75
C TYR A 358 -15.92 -24.48 12.05
N PRO A 359 -14.76 -24.55 12.72
CA PRO A 359 -13.87 -23.40 12.83
C PRO A 359 -13.32 -23.05 11.44
N VAL A 360 -13.08 -21.75 11.21
CA VAL A 360 -12.47 -21.28 9.95
C VAL A 360 -10.96 -21.17 10.14
N PRO A 361 -10.15 -21.96 9.42
CA PRO A 361 -8.70 -21.79 9.42
C PRO A 361 -8.29 -20.41 8.85
N PRO A 362 -7.19 -19.80 9.35
CA PRO A 362 -6.74 -18.49 8.89
C PRO A 362 -6.58 -18.36 7.37
N ASP A 363 -6.14 -19.42 6.68
CA ASP A 363 -5.85 -19.42 5.24
C ASP A 363 -6.88 -20.18 4.40
N ALA A 364 -8.01 -20.57 5.00
CA ALA A 364 -9.04 -21.31 4.29
C ALA A 364 -9.69 -20.44 3.19
N ARG A 365 -9.76 -21.00 1.97
CA ARG A 365 -10.49 -20.41 0.84
C ARG A 365 -11.94 -20.86 0.78
N GLY A 366 -12.26 -21.98 1.43
CA GLY A 366 -13.60 -22.47 1.62
C GLY A 366 -13.68 -23.47 2.78
N VAL A 367 -14.89 -23.75 3.24
CA VAL A 367 -15.16 -24.77 4.27
C VAL A 367 -16.22 -25.74 3.74
N PRO A 368 -15.85 -26.98 3.42
CA PRO A 368 -16.81 -28.00 3.05
C PRO A 368 -17.61 -28.43 4.28
N MET A 369 -18.91 -28.64 4.09
CA MET A 369 -19.86 -29.02 5.11
C MET A 369 -20.83 -30.04 4.54
N GLN A 370 -21.28 -30.96 5.39
CA GLN A 370 -22.31 -31.93 5.03
C GLN A 370 -23.42 -31.88 6.08
N ALA A 371 -24.65 -32.09 5.64
CA ALA A 371 -25.82 -32.24 6.51
C ALA A 371 -26.61 -33.45 6.09
N THR A 372 -27.06 -34.26 7.05
CA THR A 372 -28.01 -35.33 6.78
C THR A 372 -29.43 -34.75 6.80
N LEU A 373 -30.11 -34.80 5.66
CA LEU A 373 -31.49 -34.36 5.53
C LEU A 373 -32.47 -35.51 5.76
N ASP A 374 -33.61 -35.18 6.34
CA ASP A 374 -34.73 -36.11 6.45
C ASP A 374 -35.53 -36.11 5.14
N THR A 375 -35.55 -37.25 4.47
CA THR A 375 -36.17 -37.50 3.16
C THR A 375 -37.49 -38.26 3.24
N THR A 376 -38.12 -38.34 4.41
CA THR A 376 -39.37 -39.12 4.59
C THR A 376 -40.58 -38.55 3.83
N MET A 377 -40.54 -37.28 3.43
CA MET A 377 -41.61 -36.62 2.68
C MET A 377 -41.08 -35.66 1.63
N VAL A 378 -41.89 -35.41 0.60
CA VAL A 378 -41.62 -34.43 -0.45
C VAL A 378 -41.61 -33.02 0.14
N ARG A 379 -40.52 -32.29 -0.04
CA ARG A 379 -40.37 -30.88 0.38
C ARG A 379 -39.12 -30.26 -0.23
N THR A 380 -39.05 -28.93 -0.23
CA THR A 380 -37.81 -28.19 -0.47
C THR A 380 -37.18 -27.82 0.88
N VAL A 381 -35.90 -28.15 1.05
CA VAL A 381 -35.10 -27.76 2.19
C VAL A 381 -34.26 -26.55 1.79
N HIS A 382 -34.32 -25.50 2.61
CA HIS A 382 -33.52 -24.29 2.43
C HIS A 382 -32.33 -24.35 3.39
N LEU A 383 -31.11 -24.45 2.85
CA LEU A 383 -29.86 -24.55 3.61
C LEU A 383 -29.09 -23.25 3.51
N ALA A 384 -28.65 -22.70 4.64
CA ALA A 384 -27.81 -21.53 4.70
C ALA A 384 -26.59 -21.80 5.60
N ALA A 385 -25.55 -20.98 5.48
CA ALA A 385 -24.46 -20.91 6.45
C ALA A 385 -24.66 -19.71 7.40
N GLU A 386 -24.65 -19.98 8.71
CA GLU A 386 -24.54 -18.99 9.78
C GLU A 386 -23.05 -18.72 10.04
N LEU A 387 -22.59 -17.54 9.65
CA LEU A 387 -21.21 -17.08 9.83
C LEU A 387 -21.10 -16.41 11.19
N LYS A 388 -20.14 -16.82 12.03
CA LYS A 388 -19.84 -16.17 13.31
C LYS A 388 -18.50 -15.45 13.22
N PHE A 389 -18.46 -14.18 13.61
CA PHE A 389 -17.27 -13.34 13.51
C PHE A 389 -16.56 -13.16 14.85
N ALA A 390 -15.34 -12.63 14.81
CA ALA A 390 -14.53 -12.38 16.01
C ALA A 390 -15.15 -11.32 16.95
N ASP A 391 -16.01 -10.44 16.42
CA ASP A 391 -16.79 -9.47 17.20
C ASP A 391 -18.00 -10.10 17.93
N GLY A 392 -18.22 -11.41 17.77
CA GLY A 392 -19.33 -12.16 18.36
C GLY A 392 -20.64 -12.07 17.59
N SER A 393 -20.71 -11.25 16.54
CA SER A 393 -21.88 -11.13 15.69
C SER A 393 -22.04 -12.34 14.76
N THR A 394 -23.26 -12.54 14.26
CA THR A 394 -23.58 -13.57 13.27
C THR A 394 -24.22 -12.97 12.03
N ARG A 395 -24.00 -13.61 10.88
CA ARG A 395 -24.64 -13.27 9.60
C ARG A 395 -25.05 -14.54 8.87
N LEU A 396 -26.27 -14.58 8.35
CA LEU A 396 -26.71 -15.65 7.47
C LEU A 396 -26.32 -15.34 6.03
N THR A 397 -25.86 -16.38 5.34
CA THR A 397 -25.77 -16.40 3.88
C THR A 397 -27.15 -16.67 3.29
N SER A 398 -27.27 -16.48 1.98
CA SER A 398 -28.47 -16.84 1.26
C SER A 398 -28.67 -18.34 1.19
N ALA A 399 -29.94 -18.74 1.12
CA ALA A 399 -30.29 -20.13 1.24
C ALA A 399 -30.22 -20.85 -0.10
N GLU A 400 -29.42 -21.90 -0.12
CA GLU A 400 -29.39 -22.90 -1.18
C GLU A 400 -30.58 -23.85 -1.07
N GLN A 401 -31.16 -24.20 -2.21
CA GLN A 401 -32.36 -25.06 -2.25
C GLN A 401 -31.97 -26.49 -2.58
N VAL A 402 -32.44 -27.42 -1.74
CA VAL A 402 -32.33 -28.86 -1.97
C VAL A 402 -33.73 -29.46 -2.03
N ALA A 403 -34.10 -30.04 -3.15
CA ALA A 403 -35.41 -30.65 -3.35
C ALA A 403 -35.41 -32.11 -2.90
N ILE A 404 -36.44 -32.50 -2.16
CA ILE A 404 -36.77 -33.91 -1.86
C ILE A 404 -38.03 -34.23 -2.65
N SER A 405 -37.93 -35.19 -3.55
CA SER A 405 -38.93 -35.47 -4.59
C SER A 405 -39.25 -36.97 -4.65
N THR A 406 -40.38 -37.34 -5.26
CA THR A 406 -40.66 -38.76 -5.54
C THR A 406 -40.04 -39.19 -6.86
N PRO A 407 -39.75 -40.48 -7.05
CA PRO A 407 -39.27 -40.99 -8.34
C PRO A 407 -40.19 -40.66 -9.52
N GLU A 408 -41.51 -40.69 -9.30
CA GLU A 408 -42.51 -40.38 -10.33
C GLU A 408 -42.46 -38.90 -10.73
N LEU A 409 -42.26 -38.01 -9.75
CA LEU A 409 -42.19 -36.57 -10.00
C LEU A 409 -40.91 -36.21 -10.77
N GLU A 410 -39.76 -36.81 -10.42
CA GLU A 410 -38.52 -36.61 -11.16
C GLU A 410 -38.59 -37.22 -12.56
N THR A 411 -39.18 -38.42 -12.71
CA THR A 411 -39.39 -39.02 -14.04
C THR A 411 -40.27 -38.13 -14.92
N LYS A 412 -41.33 -37.54 -14.35
CA LYS A 412 -42.20 -36.60 -15.06
C LYS A 412 -41.46 -35.30 -15.43
N LYS A 413 -40.62 -34.77 -14.54
CA LYS A 413 -39.77 -33.60 -14.84
C LYS A 413 -38.75 -33.91 -15.93
N ASP A 414 -38.11 -35.07 -15.89
CA ASP A 414 -37.15 -35.50 -16.91
C ASP A 414 -37.83 -35.68 -18.27
N GLN A 415 -39.00 -36.31 -18.31
CA GLN A 415 -39.80 -36.41 -19.54
C GLN A 415 -40.20 -35.03 -20.07
N ALA A 416 -40.64 -34.13 -19.19
CA ALA A 416 -40.99 -32.75 -19.56
C ALA A 416 -39.77 -31.97 -20.07
N ARG A 417 -38.60 -32.12 -19.43
CA ARG A 417 -37.35 -31.50 -19.86
C ARG A 417 -36.90 -32.04 -21.21
N VAL A 418 -36.92 -33.37 -21.41
CA VAL A 418 -36.59 -33.99 -22.71
C VAL A 418 -37.54 -33.51 -23.80
N ALA A 419 -38.84 -33.41 -23.52
CA ALA A 419 -39.81 -32.85 -24.45
C ALA A 419 -39.55 -31.37 -24.75
N ALA A 420 -39.25 -30.57 -23.72
CA ALA A 420 -38.92 -29.15 -23.86
C ALA A 420 -37.65 -28.93 -24.69
N THR A 421 -36.58 -29.68 -24.41
CA THR A 421 -35.34 -29.66 -25.19
C THR A 421 -35.59 -30.09 -26.63
N ARG A 422 -36.43 -31.11 -26.86
CA ARG A 422 -36.81 -31.54 -28.21
C ARG A 422 -37.52 -30.41 -28.97
N SER A 423 -38.54 -29.79 -28.38
CA SER A 423 -39.24 -28.66 -29.00
C SER A 423 -38.32 -27.48 -29.28
N LEU A 424 -37.39 -27.20 -28.36
CA LEU A 424 -36.40 -26.14 -28.52
C LEU A 424 -35.41 -26.43 -29.67
N MET A 425 -34.98 -27.70 -29.83
CA MET A 425 -34.18 -28.15 -30.97
C MET A 425 -34.96 -28.17 -32.29
N GLU A 426 -36.25 -28.51 -32.28
CA GLU A 426 -37.12 -28.48 -33.47
C GLU A 426 -37.25 -27.05 -34.03
N ILE A 427 -37.45 -26.05 -33.16
CA ILE A 427 -37.47 -24.64 -33.57
C ILE A 427 -36.11 -24.20 -34.12
N SER A 428 -35.01 -24.57 -33.47
CA SER A 428 -33.66 -24.28 -33.97
C SER A 428 -33.39 -24.91 -35.35
N ALA A 429 -33.86 -26.15 -35.56
CA ALA A 429 -33.74 -26.84 -36.83
C ALA A 429 -34.58 -26.18 -37.93
N ARG A 430 -35.82 -25.79 -37.63
CA ARG A 430 -36.69 -25.04 -38.56
C ARG A 430 -36.09 -23.70 -38.93
N LEU A 431 -35.56 -22.96 -37.95
CA LEU A 431 -34.84 -21.71 -38.20
C LEU A 431 -33.68 -21.93 -39.17
N THR A 432 -32.89 -22.99 -38.99
CA THR A 432 -31.75 -23.32 -39.85
C THR A 432 -32.17 -23.79 -41.25
N GLN A 433 -33.34 -24.40 -41.39
CA GLN A 433 -33.89 -24.82 -42.69
C GLN A 433 -34.43 -23.63 -43.49
N GLU A 434 -35.18 -22.74 -42.83
CA GLU A 434 -35.76 -21.55 -43.47
C GLU A 434 -34.73 -20.45 -43.68
N ARG A 435 -33.71 -20.37 -42.81
CA ARG A 435 -32.62 -19.40 -42.89
C ARG A 435 -31.27 -20.12 -42.92
N LYS A 436 -30.53 -19.93 -44.01
CA LYS A 436 -29.19 -20.50 -44.23
C LYS A 436 -28.21 -20.23 -43.08
N SER A 437 -28.37 -19.08 -42.41
CA SER A 437 -27.67 -18.71 -41.18
C SER A 437 -28.54 -17.72 -40.42
N ALA A 438 -28.82 -18.01 -39.14
CA ALA A 438 -29.54 -17.08 -38.27
C ALA A 438 -28.75 -15.77 -38.03
N CYS A 439 -27.43 -15.81 -38.22
CA CYS A 439 -26.52 -14.71 -37.94
C CYS A 439 -26.27 -13.77 -39.13
N ASP A 440 -26.71 -14.14 -40.34
CA ASP A 440 -26.58 -13.29 -41.53
C ASP A 440 -27.58 -12.11 -41.49
N ASP A 441 -28.73 -12.33 -40.84
CA ASP A 441 -29.77 -11.34 -40.56
C ASP A 441 -30.37 -11.61 -39.17
N PRO A 442 -29.73 -11.08 -38.10
CA PRO A 442 -30.16 -11.34 -36.73
C PRO A 442 -31.55 -10.80 -36.40
N ASP A 443 -31.89 -9.61 -36.89
CA ASP A 443 -33.17 -8.96 -36.60
C ASP A 443 -34.33 -9.68 -37.30
N GLY A 444 -34.15 -10.10 -38.56
CA GLY A 444 -35.17 -10.91 -39.22
C GLY A 444 -35.30 -12.31 -38.61
N SER A 445 -34.22 -12.86 -38.05
CA SER A 445 -34.26 -14.17 -37.37
C SER A 445 -35.01 -14.07 -36.04
N VAL A 446 -34.86 -12.96 -35.30
CA VAL A 446 -35.69 -12.65 -34.13
C VAL A 446 -37.15 -12.51 -34.51
N ALA A 447 -37.48 -11.72 -35.54
CA ALA A 447 -38.86 -11.54 -35.98
C ALA A 447 -39.51 -12.87 -36.40
N TRP A 448 -38.76 -13.76 -37.05
CA TRP A 448 -39.23 -15.10 -37.38
C TRP A 448 -39.50 -15.96 -36.14
N LEU A 449 -38.61 -15.91 -35.15
CA LEU A 449 -38.76 -16.63 -33.88
C LEU A 449 -39.98 -16.14 -33.11
N GLU A 450 -40.20 -14.82 -33.02
CA GLU A 450 -41.38 -14.24 -32.36
C GLU A 450 -42.69 -14.60 -33.05
N ALA A 451 -42.67 -14.83 -34.36
CA ALA A 451 -43.84 -15.28 -35.12
C ALA A 451 -44.22 -16.75 -34.84
N GLN A 452 -43.35 -17.53 -34.20
CA GLN A 452 -43.65 -18.93 -33.88
C GLN A 452 -44.60 -19.03 -32.67
N PRO A 453 -45.68 -19.83 -32.77
CA PRO A 453 -46.67 -19.91 -31.71
C PRO A 453 -46.09 -20.48 -30.40
N GLU A 454 -45.03 -21.29 -30.48
CA GLU A 454 -44.38 -21.94 -29.33
C GLU A 454 -43.31 -21.06 -28.65
N VAL A 455 -42.89 -19.97 -29.28
CA VAL A 455 -41.87 -19.04 -28.74
C VAL A 455 -42.55 -17.97 -27.88
N GLU A 456 -42.02 -17.75 -26.69
CA GLU A 456 -42.50 -16.74 -25.73
C GLU A 456 -41.87 -15.38 -26.02
N SER A 457 -40.57 -15.37 -26.27
CA SER A 457 -39.81 -14.16 -26.58
C SER A 457 -38.52 -14.49 -27.31
N ALA A 458 -38.02 -13.57 -28.12
CA ALA A 458 -36.71 -13.65 -28.75
C ALA A 458 -36.04 -12.26 -28.76
N TYR A 459 -34.71 -12.24 -28.68
CA TYR A 459 -33.93 -11.01 -28.56
C TYR A 459 -32.64 -11.11 -29.36
N ASN A 460 -32.26 -10.00 -29.99
CA ASN A 460 -30.95 -9.80 -30.61
C ASN A 460 -30.06 -9.00 -29.65
N HIS A 461 -28.92 -9.56 -29.26
CA HIS A 461 -27.92 -8.89 -28.42
C HIS A 461 -26.88 -8.21 -29.32
N GLU A 462 -27.29 -7.11 -29.96
CA GLU A 462 -26.42 -6.25 -30.79
C GLU A 462 -25.69 -6.98 -31.93
N GLY A 463 -26.28 -8.06 -32.47
CA GLY A 463 -25.72 -8.89 -33.53
C GLY A 463 -24.64 -9.87 -33.06
N HIS A 464 -24.38 -9.97 -31.76
CA HIS A 464 -23.42 -10.92 -31.17
C HIS A 464 -24.06 -12.26 -30.83
N SER A 465 -25.33 -12.26 -30.46
CA SER A 465 -26.10 -13.48 -30.24
C SER A 465 -27.59 -13.24 -30.40
N ILE A 466 -28.31 -14.31 -30.70
CA ILE A 466 -29.77 -14.33 -30.74
C ILE A 466 -30.22 -15.29 -29.64
N SER A 467 -31.02 -14.82 -28.69
CA SER A 467 -31.57 -15.65 -27.62
C SER A 467 -33.08 -15.77 -27.76
N TYR A 468 -33.65 -16.95 -27.57
CA TYR A 468 -35.10 -17.12 -27.52
C TYR A 468 -35.52 -18.08 -26.41
N ARG A 469 -36.76 -17.91 -25.95
CA ARG A 469 -37.37 -18.65 -24.85
C ARG A 469 -38.69 -19.29 -25.30
N MET A 470 -38.93 -20.53 -24.89
CA MET A 470 -40.12 -21.32 -25.26
C MET A 470 -41.28 -21.10 -24.27
N LYS A 471 -42.52 -21.01 -24.78
CA LYS A 471 -43.73 -20.92 -23.95
C LYS A 471 -43.94 -22.19 -23.12
N GLY A 472 -44.40 -22.02 -21.89
CA GLY A 472 -44.84 -23.11 -21.00
C GLY A 472 -43.72 -23.92 -20.37
N THR A 473 -42.55 -24.04 -21.00
CA THR A 473 -41.37 -24.73 -20.45
C THR A 473 -40.36 -23.75 -19.88
N GLY A 474 -40.29 -22.53 -20.42
CA GLY A 474 -39.34 -21.51 -20.00
C GLY A 474 -37.89 -21.78 -20.39
N GLU A 475 -37.61 -22.89 -21.08
CA GLU A 475 -36.30 -23.24 -21.65
C GLU A 475 -35.86 -22.19 -22.68
N SER A 476 -34.57 -21.91 -22.73
CA SER A 476 -34.01 -20.89 -23.63
C SER A 476 -32.78 -21.39 -24.37
N LEU A 477 -32.59 -20.90 -25.59
CA LEU A 477 -31.39 -21.15 -26.40
C LEU A 477 -30.77 -19.82 -26.78
N SER A 478 -29.44 -19.77 -26.76
CA SER A 478 -28.68 -18.67 -27.34
C SER A 478 -27.84 -19.17 -28.51
N ILE A 479 -28.03 -18.56 -29.68
CA ILE A 479 -27.24 -18.78 -30.88
C ILE A 479 -26.15 -17.72 -30.92
N MET A 480 -24.90 -18.15 -30.83
CA MET A 480 -23.75 -17.26 -30.88
C MET A 480 -23.45 -16.84 -32.32
N CYS A 481 -23.50 -15.55 -32.60
CA CYS A 481 -23.16 -14.96 -33.88
C CYS A 481 -21.74 -14.39 -33.83
N HIS A 482 -20.76 -15.27 -34.06
CA HIS A 482 -19.39 -14.83 -34.23
C HIS A 482 -19.25 -14.09 -35.56
N ARG A 483 -19.12 -12.76 -35.52
CA ARG A 483 -18.57 -12.02 -36.67
C ARG A 483 -17.15 -12.53 -36.92
N ARG A 484 -16.94 -13.33 -37.98
CA ARG A 484 -15.62 -13.40 -38.61
C ARG A 484 -15.33 -11.98 -39.11
N ARG A 485 -14.35 -11.32 -38.52
CA ARG A 485 -13.69 -10.19 -39.18
C ARG A 485 -12.92 -10.69 -40.39
#